data_AF-A0A2A4QCR7-F1
#
_entry.id   AF-A0A2A4QCR7-F1
#
_cell.length_a   1.000
_cell.length_b   1.000
_cell.length_c   1.000
_cell.angle_alpha   90.00
_cell.angle_beta   90.00
_cell.angle_gamma   90.00
#
_symmetry.space_group_name_H-M   'P 1'
#
loop_
_entity.id
_entity.type
_entity.pdbx_description
1 polymer ?
#
loop_
_entity_poly.entity_id
_entity_poly.type
_entity_poly.pdbx_seq_one_letter_code
_entity_poly.pdbx_strand_id
1 'polypeptide(L)'
;MGTLTYIVIVLGLLAGWKLIRVYELSEELRGSDTEEVTESDNKWNGILMLVMTLGFLAMAVYEVITYQQFLLPPASSLHGPEIDMLLFVTFVIIGIPFVACHLVLGWFAFAYFMKEGREAYYVSHNNRLEFIWTAIPTVVLFALIFYGLAVWDSVIYPTEREEETLVVEVLGKQFQWVSRYPGDDDTLGVVNYRLIEGTNTMGLDMEDPNAHDDIVILGEMHLPVNREVRLQFRSQDVIHSAYLPHFRVQMNCVPGMATSFRFTPTKTSQDMKEELGDEKFEYLILCNKICGSAHYTMKMLVVVESEEDYNKWLGEQKVFYASEESKVIPVETLAEVEETSIEEEGTSEESEEVENTKI
;
A
#
# COMPACT_ATOMS: atom_id res chain seq x y z
N MET A 1 -17.77 12.14 -22.06
CA MET A 1 -18.54 11.66 -23.22
C MET A 1 -19.55 12.72 -23.63
N GLY A 2 -19.70 13.01 -24.93
CA GLY A 2 -20.57 14.09 -25.43
C GLY A 2 -22.05 13.69 -25.52
N THR A 3 -22.95 14.67 -25.57
CA THR A 3 -24.41 14.49 -25.73
C THR A 3 -24.76 13.64 -26.97
N LEU A 4 -23.99 13.76 -28.05
CA LEU A 4 -24.15 12.94 -29.25
C LEU A 4 -23.89 11.44 -28.99
N THR A 5 -22.89 11.12 -28.16
CA THR A 5 -22.58 9.72 -27.77
C THR A 5 -23.74 9.10 -27.00
N TYR A 6 -24.36 9.86 -26.08
CA TYR A 6 -25.55 9.41 -25.35
C TYR A 6 -26.74 9.16 -26.28
N ILE A 7 -27.00 10.06 -27.23
CA ILE A 7 -28.08 9.89 -28.21
C ILE A 7 -27.86 8.62 -29.04
N VAL A 8 -26.63 8.36 -29.50
CA VAL A 8 -26.31 7.15 -30.28
C VAL A 8 -26.51 5.89 -29.44
N ILE A 9 -26.07 5.87 -28.18
CA ILE A 9 -26.28 4.73 -27.28
C ILE A 9 -27.78 4.48 -27.08
N VAL A 10 -28.56 5.52 -26.78
CA VAL A 10 -30.02 5.41 -26.55
C VAL A 10 -30.72 4.92 -27.81
N LEU A 11 -30.40 5.47 -28.99
CA LEU A 11 -30.97 5.01 -30.25
C LEU A 11 -30.59 3.57 -30.58
N GLY A 12 -29.35 3.16 -30.28
CA GLY A 12 -28.90 1.77 -30.42
C GLY A 12 -29.68 0.82 -29.52
N LEU A 13 -29.88 1.17 -28.25
CA LEU A 13 -30.69 0.39 -27.30
C LEU A 13 -32.15 0.30 -27.76
N LEU A 14 -32.75 1.40 -28.22
CA LEU A 14 -34.11 1.41 -28.75
C LEU A 14 -34.25 0.59 -30.03
N ALA A 15 -33.26 0.64 -30.93
CA ALA A 15 -33.24 -0.18 -32.12
C ALA A 15 -33.13 -1.67 -31.78
N GLY A 16 -32.23 -2.03 -30.86
CA GLY A 16 -32.12 -3.41 -30.34
C GLY A 16 -33.42 -3.90 -29.72
N TRP A 17 -34.04 -3.09 -28.85
CA TRP A 17 -35.32 -3.40 -28.23
C TRP A 17 -36.43 -3.62 -29.27
N LYS A 18 -36.53 -2.75 -30.29
CA LYS A 18 -37.50 -2.93 -31.37
C LYS A 18 -37.26 -4.21 -32.18
N LEU A 19 -36.01 -4.55 -32.47
CA LEU A 19 -35.67 -5.78 -33.19
C LEU A 19 -36.06 -7.03 -32.41
N ILE A 20 -35.79 -7.06 -31.10
CA ILE A 20 -36.23 -8.14 -30.21
C ILE A 20 -37.76 -8.24 -30.25
N ARG A 21 -38.47 -7.12 -30.13
CA ARG A 21 -39.94 -7.12 -30.13
C ARG A 21 -40.56 -7.59 -31.45
N VAL A 22 -39.95 -7.23 -32.58
CA VAL A 22 -40.39 -7.70 -33.90
C VAL A 22 -40.17 -9.21 -34.05
N TYR A 23 -39.06 -9.73 -33.52
CA TYR A 23 -38.78 -11.15 -33.50
C TYR A 23 -39.79 -11.92 -32.64
N GLU A 24 -40.03 -11.47 -31.40
CA GLU A 24 -41.04 -12.04 -30.48
C GLU A 24 -42.41 -12.13 -31.15
N LEU A 25 -42.91 -11.02 -31.71
CA LEU A 25 -44.20 -11.01 -32.41
C LEU A 25 -44.21 -11.96 -33.62
N SER A 26 -43.09 -12.08 -34.35
CA SER A 26 -43.02 -12.96 -35.52
C SER A 26 -43.02 -14.44 -35.13
N GLU A 27 -42.45 -14.80 -33.99
CA GLU A 27 -42.47 -16.16 -33.43
C GLU A 27 -43.86 -16.49 -32.88
N GLU A 28 -44.47 -15.58 -32.12
CA GLU A 28 -45.84 -15.73 -31.60
C GLU A 28 -46.85 -15.96 -32.75
N LEU A 29 -46.68 -15.25 -33.87
CA LEU A 29 -47.47 -15.46 -35.09
C LEU A 29 -47.22 -16.81 -35.78
N ARG A 30 -46.07 -17.45 -35.55
CA ARG A 30 -45.75 -18.81 -36.04
C ARG A 30 -46.26 -19.90 -35.10
N GLY A 31 -46.81 -19.54 -33.95
CA GLY A 31 -47.33 -20.48 -32.95
C GLY A 31 -46.24 -21.18 -32.14
N SER A 32 -45.01 -20.66 -32.12
CA SER A 32 -43.98 -21.08 -31.16
C SER A 32 -44.16 -20.33 -29.83
N ASP A 33 -44.03 -21.03 -28.72
CA ASP A 33 -43.96 -20.41 -27.40
C ASP A 33 -42.54 -19.87 -27.20
N THR A 34 -42.38 -18.55 -27.26
CA THR A 34 -41.08 -17.89 -27.09
C THR A 34 -40.56 -17.94 -25.66
N GLU A 35 -41.39 -18.32 -24.69
CA GLU A 35 -40.98 -18.46 -23.28
C GLU A 35 -40.46 -19.88 -22.96
N GLU A 36 -40.70 -20.86 -23.84
CA GLU A 36 -40.23 -22.23 -23.65
C GLU A 36 -38.76 -22.36 -24.07
N VAL A 37 -37.88 -22.65 -23.10
CA VAL A 37 -36.45 -22.84 -23.36
C VAL A 37 -36.23 -24.20 -24.04
N THR A 38 -35.80 -24.19 -25.29
CA THR A 38 -35.59 -25.42 -26.06
C THR A 38 -34.30 -26.16 -25.66
N GLU A 39 -34.19 -27.45 -25.97
CA GLU A 39 -32.92 -28.19 -25.82
C GLU A 39 -31.78 -27.54 -26.63
N SER A 40 -32.11 -26.96 -27.80
CA SER A 40 -31.15 -26.25 -28.64
C SER A 40 -30.59 -25.02 -27.92
N ASP A 41 -31.44 -24.25 -27.25
CA ASP A 41 -31.02 -23.06 -26.49
C ASP A 41 -30.12 -23.46 -25.31
N ASN A 42 -30.48 -24.51 -24.58
CA ASN A 42 -29.65 -25.03 -23.49
C ASN A 42 -28.28 -25.53 -23.98
N LYS A 43 -28.24 -26.21 -25.12
CA LYS A 43 -26.99 -26.67 -25.75
C LYS A 43 -26.11 -25.49 -26.15
N TRP A 44 -26.69 -24.47 -26.79
CA TRP A 44 -25.94 -23.27 -27.17
C TRP A 44 -25.45 -22.48 -25.96
N ASN A 45 -26.29 -22.33 -24.93
CA ASN A 45 -25.87 -21.70 -23.67
C ASN A 45 -24.71 -22.46 -23.02
N GLY A 46 -24.74 -23.78 -22.97
CA GLY A 46 -23.62 -24.59 -22.46
C GLY A 46 -22.32 -24.39 -23.26
N ILE A 47 -22.42 -24.36 -24.59
CA ILE A 47 -21.27 -24.08 -25.47
C ILE A 47 -20.74 -22.65 -25.24
N LEU A 48 -21.62 -21.65 -25.23
CA LEU A 48 -21.26 -20.25 -25.04
C LEU A 48 -20.63 -20.02 -23.66
N MET A 49 -21.11 -20.68 -22.60
CA MET A 49 -20.51 -20.63 -21.27
C MET A 49 -19.09 -21.20 -21.25
N LEU A 50 -18.84 -22.31 -21.96
CA LEU A 50 -17.49 -22.86 -22.09
C LEU A 50 -16.58 -21.91 -22.89
N VAL A 51 -17.06 -21.38 -24.02
CA VAL A 51 -16.31 -20.40 -24.83
C VAL A 51 -15.99 -19.15 -24.01
N MET A 52 -16.97 -18.62 -23.26
CA MET A 52 -16.79 -17.48 -22.37
C MET A 52 -15.76 -17.77 -21.28
N THR A 53 -15.81 -18.96 -20.67
CA THR A 53 -14.86 -19.37 -19.63
C THR A 53 -13.43 -19.45 -20.20
N LEU A 54 -13.26 -20.08 -21.35
CA LEU A 54 -11.95 -20.16 -22.01
C LEU A 54 -11.45 -18.79 -22.47
N GLY A 55 -12.35 -17.95 -22.99
CA GLY A 55 -12.05 -16.56 -23.36
C GLY A 55 -11.63 -15.73 -22.15
N PHE A 56 -12.33 -15.86 -21.02
CA PHE A 56 -11.98 -15.21 -19.76
C PHE A 56 -10.61 -15.65 -19.25
N LEU A 57 -10.32 -16.96 -19.25
CA LEU A 57 -9.01 -17.47 -18.83
C LEU A 57 -7.89 -17.02 -19.79
N ALA A 58 -8.14 -17.04 -21.10
CA ALA A 58 -7.19 -16.54 -22.09
C ALA A 58 -6.92 -15.04 -21.90
N MET A 59 -7.96 -14.25 -21.60
CA MET A 59 -7.82 -12.84 -21.30
C MET A 59 -7.04 -12.62 -20.00
N ALA A 60 -7.33 -13.38 -18.94
CA ALA A 60 -6.59 -13.31 -17.68
C ALA A 60 -5.09 -13.61 -17.89
N VAL A 61 -4.76 -14.64 -18.69
CA VAL A 61 -3.37 -14.97 -19.05
C VAL A 61 -2.74 -13.84 -19.87
N TYR A 62 -3.47 -13.28 -20.84
CA TYR A 62 -3.01 -12.15 -21.64
C TYR A 62 -2.71 -10.92 -20.76
N GLU A 63 -3.57 -10.61 -19.80
CA GLU A 63 -3.40 -9.50 -18.86
C GLU A 63 -2.14 -9.71 -18.01
N VAL A 64 -1.94 -10.91 -17.46
CA VAL A 64 -0.73 -11.23 -16.69
C VAL A 64 0.53 -11.08 -17.57
N ILE A 65 0.56 -11.66 -18.77
CA ILE A 65 1.75 -11.61 -19.64
C ILE A 65 2.06 -10.16 -20.06
N THR A 66 1.02 -9.38 -20.38
CA THR A 66 1.16 -8.01 -20.90
C THR A 66 1.50 -7.00 -19.82
N TYR A 67 0.89 -7.13 -18.63
CA TYR A 67 0.94 -6.12 -17.59
C TYR A 67 1.70 -6.53 -16.33
N GLN A 68 2.31 -7.73 -16.26
CA GLN A 68 3.15 -8.16 -15.13
C GLN A 68 4.24 -7.15 -14.75
N GLN A 69 4.78 -6.41 -15.73
CA GLN A 69 5.79 -5.37 -15.52
C GLN A 69 5.32 -4.22 -14.61
N PHE A 70 4.00 -4.03 -14.45
CA PHE A 70 3.41 -3.02 -13.56
C PHE A 70 3.02 -3.57 -12.19
N LEU A 71 3.18 -4.88 -11.95
CA LEU A 71 2.78 -5.50 -10.69
C LEU A 71 3.67 -5.04 -9.53
N LEU A 72 4.98 -5.13 -9.72
CA LEU A 72 5.98 -4.69 -8.76
C LEU A 72 7.14 -4.01 -9.48
N PRO A 73 7.62 -2.85 -9.00
CA PRO A 73 8.87 -2.31 -9.50
C PRO A 73 10.05 -3.23 -9.12
N PRO A 74 11.18 -3.19 -9.84
CA PRO A 74 12.35 -3.99 -9.48
C PRO A 74 12.78 -3.73 -8.03
N ALA A 75 13.16 -4.81 -7.34
CA ALA A 75 13.66 -4.74 -5.98
C ALA A 75 15.09 -4.17 -5.94
N SER A 76 15.29 -3.25 -5.00
CA SER A 76 16.56 -2.55 -4.75
C SER A 76 17.00 -2.65 -3.29
N SER A 77 16.49 -3.64 -2.56
CA SER A 77 16.87 -3.98 -1.18
C SER A 77 17.28 -5.43 -1.07
N LEU A 78 18.05 -5.76 -0.02
CA LEU A 78 18.55 -7.12 0.21
C LEU A 78 17.41 -8.14 0.39
N HIS A 79 16.37 -7.78 1.13
CA HIS A 79 15.22 -8.66 1.40
C HIS A 79 14.16 -8.66 0.28
N GLY A 80 14.23 -7.70 -0.64
CA GLY A 80 13.24 -7.54 -1.71
C GLY A 80 12.98 -8.80 -2.55
N PRO A 81 14.02 -9.53 -3.03
CA PRO A 81 13.84 -10.76 -3.78
C PRO A 81 13.12 -11.88 -3.00
N GLU A 82 13.30 -11.95 -1.68
CA GLU A 82 12.64 -12.95 -0.83
C GLU A 82 11.14 -12.66 -0.70
N ILE A 83 10.76 -11.39 -0.51
CA ILE A 83 9.37 -10.95 -0.52
C ILE A 83 8.73 -11.18 -1.89
N ASP A 84 9.43 -10.84 -2.97
CA ASP A 84 8.94 -11.04 -4.34
C ASP A 84 8.68 -12.53 -4.63
N MET A 85 9.56 -13.41 -4.13
CA MET A 85 9.36 -14.85 -4.23
C MET A 85 8.17 -15.33 -3.39
N LEU A 86 7.98 -14.82 -2.17
CA LEU A 86 6.79 -15.13 -1.37
C LEU A 86 5.51 -14.72 -2.10
N LEU A 87 5.49 -13.55 -2.74
CA LEU A 87 4.37 -13.09 -3.56
C LEU A 87 4.14 -14.03 -4.76
N PHE A 88 5.20 -14.38 -5.49
CA PHE A 88 5.12 -15.29 -6.63
C PHE A 88 4.56 -16.67 -6.24
N VAL A 89 5.08 -17.28 -5.17
CA VAL A 89 4.57 -18.57 -4.64
C VAL A 89 3.09 -18.44 -4.29
N THR A 90 2.70 -17.36 -3.64
CA THR A 90 1.30 -17.09 -3.28
C THR A 90 0.42 -17.02 -4.52
N PHE A 91 0.84 -16.29 -5.56
CA PHE A 91 0.13 -16.21 -6.84
C PHE A 91 -0.04 -17.56 -7.53
N VAL A 92 0.99 -18.41 -7.52
CA VAL A 92 0.89 -19.76 -8.09
C VAL A 92 -0.08 -20.63 -7.29
N ILE A 93 0.00 -20.61 -5.96
CA ILE A 93 -0.87 -21.38 -5.06
C ILE A 93 -2.34 -21.02 -5.24
N ILE A 94 -2.69 -19.74 -5.39
CA ILE A 94 -4.07 -19.29 -5.64
C ILE A 94 -4.47 -19.42 -7.11
N GLY A 95 -3.52 -19.31 -8.03
CA GLY A 95 -3.75 -19.37 -9.47
C GLY A 95 -4.17 -20.76 -9.96
N ILE A 96 -3.58 -21.83 -9.43
CA ILE A 96 -3.95 -23.22 -9.75
C ILE A 96 -5.43 -23.51 -9.48
N PRO A 97 -5.96 -23.32 -8.25
CA PRO A 97 -7.38 -23.55 -7.96
C PRO A 97 -8.26 -22.56 -8.70
N PHE A 98 -7.83 -21.32 -8.93
CA PHE A 98 -8.57 -20.37 -9.76
C PHE A 98 -8.80 -20.93 -11.17
N VAL A 99 -7.76 -21.36 -11.88
CA VAL A 99 -7.89 -21.93 -13.23
C VAL A 99 -8.70 -23.23 -13.21
N ALA A 100 -8.40 -24.13 -12.28
CA ALA A 100 -9.08 -25.42 -12.17
C ALA A 100 -10.58 -25.26 -11.91
N CYS A 101 -10.99 -24.38 -10.98
CA CYS A 101 -12.39 -24.14 -10.67
C CYS A 101 -13.14 -23.55 -11.88
N HIS A 102 -12.54 -22.59 -12.59
CA HIS A 102 -13.17 -22.02 -13.78
C HIS A 102 -13.33 -23.06 -14.89
N LEU A 103 -12.30 -23.86 -15.18
CA LEU A 103 -12.38 -24.94 -16.18
C LEU A 103 -13.45 -25.97 -15.80
N VAL A 104 -13.53 -26.37 -14.53
CA VAL A 104 -14.57 -27.28 -14.05
C VAL A 104 -15.95 -26.64 -14.22
N LEU A 105 -16.17 -25.41 -13.78
CA LEU A 105 -17.47 -24.73 -13.93
C LEU A 105 -17.89 -24.59 -15.40
N GLY A 106 -16.99 -24.17 -16.28
CA GLY A 106 -17.24 -24.09 -17.72
C GLY A 106 -17.53 -25.46 -18.35
N TRP A 107 -16.78 -26.50 -17.95
CA TRP A 107 -17.03 -27.87 -18.37
C TRP A 107 -18.38 -28.38 -17.88
N PHE A 108 -18.77 -28.10 -16.63
CA PHE A 108 -20.06 -28.53 -16.09
C PHE A 108 -21.23 -27.89 -16.83
N ALA A 109 -21.15 -26.58 -17.12
CA ALA A 109 -22.17 -25.88 -17.91
C ALA A 109 -22.31 -26.49 -19.33
N PHE A 110 -21.20 -26.91 -19.94
CA PHE A 110 -21.20 -27.53 -21.26
C PHE A 110 -21.63 -29.01 -21.27
N ALA A 111 -21.23 -29.80 -20.28
CA ALA A 111 -21.48 -31.24 -20.25
C ALA A 111 -22.87 -31.60 -19.70
N TYR A 112 -23.37 -30.79 -18.75
CA TYR A 112 -24.60 -31.05 -18.01
C TYR A 112 -25.70 -30.01 -18.27
N PHE A 113 -25.72 -29.37 -19.44
CA PHE A 113 -26.87 -28.56 -19.85
C PHE A 113 -28.17 -29.38 -19.85
N MET A 114 -29.30 -28.70 -19.67
CA MET A 114 -30.62 -29.33 -19.59
C MET A 114 -30.96 -30.03 -20.92
N LYS A 115 -31.27 -31.32 -20.83
CA LYS A 115 -31.70 -32.15 -21.96
C LYS A 115 -32.94 -32.92 -21.53
N GLU A 116 -33.95 -32.94 -22.40
CA GLU A 116 -35.19 -33.65 -22.13
C GLU A 116 -34.92 -35.15 -21.91
N GLY A 117 -35.54 -35.73 -20.88
CA GLY A 117 -35.34 -37.13 -20.49
C GLY A 117 -34.02 -37.44 -19.77
N ARG A 118 -33.16 -36.43 -19.48
CA ARG A 118 -31.98 -36.60 -18.62
C ARG A 118 -32.31 -36.12 -17.21
N GLU A 119 -32.32 -37.05 -16.27
CA GLU A 119 -32.48 -36.72 -14.84
C GLU A 119 -31.13 -36.40 -14.19
N ALA A 120 -31.13 -35.43 -13.28
CA ALA A 120 -29.95 -35.09 -12.48
C ALA A 120 -29.65 -36.21 -11.48
N TYR A 121 -28.40 -36.66 -11.43
CA TYR A 121 -27.96 -37.62 -10.42
C TYR A 121 -27.88 -36.93 -9.06
N TYR A 122 -28.72 -37.36 -8.11
CA TYR A 122 -28.78 -36.78 -6.77
C TYR A 122 -27.73 -37.41 -5.85
N VAL A 123 -26.76 -36.60 -5.42
CA VAL A 123 -25.80 -36.94 -4.36
C VAL A 123 -25.89 -35.85 -3.30
N SER A 124 -26.21 -36.22 -2.07
CA SER A 124 -26.31 -35.26 -0.97
C SER A 124 -24.97 -34.94 -0.30
N HIS A 125 -24.06 -35.90 -0.24
CA HIS A 125 -22.74 -35.73 0.39
C HIS A 125 -21.73 -36.78 -0.09
N ASN A 126 -20.45 -36.50 0.10
CA ASN A 126 -19.37 -37.46 -0.07
C ASN A 126 -18.25 -37.13 0.92
N ASN A 127 -18.29 -37.77 2.10
CA ASN A 127 -17.33 -37.55 3.19
C ASN A 127 -15.86 -37.66 2.73
N ARG A 128 -15.57 -38.52 1.74
CA ARG A 128 -14.20 -38.71 1.26
C ARG A 128 -13.73 -37.53 0.43
N LEU A 129 -14.59 -37.00 -0.44
CA LEU A 129 -14.30 -35.80 -1.23
C LEU A 129 -14.24 -34.56 -0.34
N GLU A 130 -15.17 -34.48 0.62
CA GLU A 130 -15.21 -33.42 1.64
C GLU A 130 -13.92 -33.38 2.45
N PHE A 131 -13.45 -34.53 2.92
CA PHE A 131 -12.17 -34.61 3.61
C PHE A 131 -11.00 -34.14 2.74
N ILE A 132 -10.95 -34.54 1.47
CA ILE A 132 -9.85 -34.17 0.56
C ILE A 132 -9.82 -32.66 0.31
N TRP A 133 -10.95 -32.03 -0.02
CA TRP A 133 -11.00 -30.60 -0.31
C TRP A 133 -10.87 -29.72 0.94
N THR A 134 -10.99 -30.28 2.14
CA THR A 134 -10.72 -29.56 3.39
C THR A 134 -9.28 -29.75 3.82
N ALA A 135 -8.75 -30.97 3.72
CA ALA A 135 -7.39 -31.30 4.12
C ALA A 135 -6.34 -30.63 3.24
N ILE A 136 -6.51 -30.65 1.90
CA ILE A 136 -5.53 -30.07 0.97
C ILE A 136 -5.34 -28.55 1.23
N PRO A 137 -6.40 -27.70 1.22
CA PRO A 137 -6.22 -26.27 1.50
C PRO A 137 -5.67 -26.00 2.89
N THR A 138 -6.03 -26.82 3.89
CA THR A 138 -5.50 -26.67 5.26
C THR A 138 -3.99 -26.87 5.28
N VAL A 139 -3.48 -27.94 4.64
CA VAL A 139 -2.04 -28.23 4.59
C VAL A 139 -1.28 -27.17 3.80
N VAL A 140 -1.83 -26.75 2.64
CA VAL A 140 -1.22 -25.71 1.79
C VAL A 140 -1.16 -24.38 2.53
N LEU A 141 -2.25 -23.97 3.18
CA LEU A 141 -2.30 -22.74 3.96
C LEU A 141 -1.34 -22.79 5.15
N PHE A 142 -1.27 -23.93 5.86
CA PHE A 142 -0.32 -24.12 6.94
C PHE A 142 1.11 -23.91 6.44
N ALA A 143 1.52 -24.59 5.37
CA ALA A 143 2.87 -24.42 4.79
C ALA A 143 3.15 -22.96 4.38
N LEU A 144 2.18 -22.28 3.78
CA LEU A 144 2.31 -20.87 3.39
C LEU A 144 2.45 -19.94 4.60
N ILE A 145 1.71 -20.18 5.68
CA ILE A 145 1.82 -19.40 6.91
C ILE A 145 3.22 -19.54 7.52
N PHE A 146 3.76 -20.76 7.63
CA PHE A 146 5.12 -20.94 8.19
C PHE A 146 6.18 -20.30 7.32
N TYR A 147 6.05 -20.42 5.99
CA TYR A 147 6.96 -19.75 5.07
C TYR A 147 6.88 -18.22 5.21
N GLY A 148 5.68 -17.67 5.22
CA GLY A 148 5.47 -16.22 5.41
C GLY A 148 5.96 -15.70 6.74
N LEU A 149 5.77 -16.45 7.84
CA LEU A 149 6.30 -16.09 9.16
C LEU A 149 7.83 -16.10 9.20
N ALA A 150 8.48 -17.06 8.54
CA ALA A 150 9.94 -17.11 8.47
C ALA A 150 10.53 -15.92 7.71
N VAL A 151 9.93 -15.55 6.56
CA VAL A 151 10.30 -14.36 5.79
C VAL A 151 10.02 -13.07 6.59
N TRP A 152 8.89 -13.01 7.30
CA TRP A 152 8.55 -11.85 8.11
C TRP A 152 9.56 -11.64 9.26
N ASP A 153 9.95 -12.73 9.93
CA ASP A 153 10.92 -12.69 11.04
C ASP A 153 12.30 -12.21 10.55
N SER A 154 12.79 -12.71 9.41
CA SER A 154 14.08 -12.30 8.84
C SER A 154 14.11 -10.82 8.45
N VAL A 155 12.97 -10.26 8.05
CA VAL A 155 12.84 -8.86 7.62
C VAL A 155 12.65 -7.91 8.79
N ILE A 156 11.83 -8.26 9.78
CA ILE A 156 11.51 -7.37 10.91
C ILE A 156 12.58 -7.43 12.00
N TYR A 157 13.21 -8.59 12.20
CA TYR A 157 14.22 -8.80 13.23
C TYR A 157 15.55 -9.30 12.62
N PRO A 158 16.19 -8.51 11.73
CA PRO A 158 17.47 -8.91 11.16
C PRO A 158 18.52 -9.03 12.28
N THR A 159 19.29 -10.12 12.25
CA THR A 159 20.29 -10.47 13.27
C THR A 159 21.61 -9.69 13.17
N GLU A 160 21.73 -8.74 12.23
CA GLU A 160 22.97 -7.97 12.02
C GLU A 160 23.24 -6.94 13.12
N ARG A 161 24.52 -6.62 13.30
CA ARG A 161 25.07 -5.91 14.47
C ARG A 161 24.66 -4.44 14.45
N GLU A 162 24.07 -3.98 15.55
CA GLU A 162 23.60 -2.60 15.73
C GLU A 162 24.70 -1.53 15.62
N GLU A 163 25.98 -1.93 15.68
CA GLU A 163 27.14 -1.03 15.73
C GLU A 163 27.54 -0.44 14.36
N GLU A 164 27.00 -0.93 13.23
CA GLU A 164 27.30 -0.42 11.88
C GLU A 164 26.07 0.13 11.13
N THR A 165 24.89 0.11 11.77
CA THR A 165 23.63 0.54 11.14
C THR A 165 23.53 2.07 11.11
N LEU A 166 23.42 2.67 9.91
CA LEU A 166 23.12 4.09 9.78
C LEU A 166 21.70 4.37 10.30
N VAL A 167 21.55 5.30 11.24
CA VAL A 167 20.24 5.71 11.75
C VAL A 167 19.78 6.98 11.04
N VAL A 168 18.58 6.96 10.47
CA VAL A 168 17.95 8.15 9.87
C VAL A 168 16.53 8.26 10.40
N GLU A 169 16.14 9.41 10.92
CA GLU A 169 14.75 9.67 11.29
C GLU A 169 14.00 10.28 10.11
N VAL A 170 12.76 9.82 9.91
CA VAL A 170 11.81 10.36 8.93
C VAL A 170 10.54 10.80 9.65
N LEU A 171 10.29 12.11 9.67
CA LEU A 171 9.09 12.72 10.24
C LEU A 171 8.05 12.94 9.14
N GLY A 172 6.84 12.42 9.35
CA GLY A 172 5.66 12.77 8.55
C GLY A 172 4.91 13.96 9.17
N LYS A 173 4.55 14.93 8.32
CA LYS A 173 3.59 16.01 8.62
C LYS A 173 2.72 16.28 7.40
N GLN A 174 1.53 16.85 7.57
CA GLN A 174 0.65 17.24 6.46
C GLN A 174 1.29 18.41 5.69
N PHE A 175 1.69 18.28 4.42
CA PHE A 175 1.82 17.08 3.58
C PHE A 175 3.24 16.99 3.00
N GLN A 176 4.21 16.65 3.84
CA GLN A 176 5.63 16.60 3.53
C GLN A 176 6.36 15.64 4.48
N TRP A 177 7.47 15.10 3.98
CA TRP A 177 8.41 14.31 4.76
C TRP A 177 9.63 15.16 5.10
N VAL A 178 10.21 14.93 6.27
CA VAL A 178 11.46 15.55 6.72
C VAL A 178 12.38 14.44 7.17
N SER A 179 13.64 14.45 6.74
CA SER A 179 14.65 13.52 7.22
C SER A 179 15.62 14.20 8.18
N ARG A 180 16.08 13.45 9.18
CA ARG A 180 17.12 13.87 10.12
C ARG A 180 18.19 12.80 10.23
N TYR A 181 19.43 13.27 10.24
CA TYR A 181 20.64 12.47 10.35
C TYR A 181 21.38 12.86 11.64
N PRO A 182 22.02 11.90 12.31
CA PRO A 182 22.95 12.21 13.39
C PRO A 182 24.19 12.93 12.82
N GLY A 183 24.89 13.65 13.69
CA GLY A 183 26.14 14.30 13.32
C GLY A 183 27.36 13.39 13.51
N ASP A 184 28.43 13.94 14.05
CA ASP A 184 29.71 13.23 14.25
C ASP A 184 29.62 12.20 15.39
N ASP A 185 28.62 12.33 16.26
CA ASP A 185 28.38 11.44 17.42
C ASP A 185 27.58 10.17 17.09
N ASP A 186 27.11 10.04 15.84
CA ASP A 186 26.25 8.96 15.34
C ASP A 186 24.98 8.71 16.18
N THR A 187 24.54 9.72 16.93
CA THR A 187 23.43 9.64 17.89
C THR A 187 22.40 10.73 17.63
N LEU A 188 21.15 10.34 17.37
CA LEU A 188 20.07 11.32 17.21
C LEU A 188 19.71 11.97 18.55
N GLY A 189 19.63 13.30 18.57
CA GLY A 189 19.14 14.06 19.72
C GLY A 189 17.71 13.71 20.14
N VAL A 190 17.40 13.92 21.42
CA VAL A 190 16.07 13.75 21.97
C VAL A 190 15.08 14.72 21.33
N VAL A 191 13.86 14.24 21.09
CA VAL A 191 12.76 15.02 20.53
C VAL A 191 11.56 15.03 21.46
N ASN A 192 10.92 16.19 21.58
CA ASN A 192 9.70 16.40 22.33
C ASN A 192 8.68 17.17 21.48
N TYR A 193 7.48 16.61 21.34
CA TYR A 193 6.41 17.22 20.53
C TYR A 193 5.97 18.60 21.04
N ARG A 194 6.22 18.92 22.32
CA ARG A 194 5.93 20.23 22.92
C ARG A 194 6.89 21.33 22.48
N LEU A 195 8.08 20.96 21.98
CA LEU A 195 9.10 21.89 21.50
C LEU A 195 8.94 22.23 20.01
N ILE A 196 7.87 21.73 19.38
CA ILE A 196 7.59 22.00 17.98
C ILE A 196 7.02 23.42 17.85
N GLU A 197 7.89 24.38 17.55
CA GLU A 197 7.52 25.78 17.37
C GLU A 197 8.45 26.44 16.34
N GLY A 198 7.90 27.39 15.57
CA GLY A 198 8.67 28.21 14.62
C GLY A 198 9.51 27.38 13.65
N THR A 199 10.83 27.51 13.75
CA THR A 199 11.81 26.79 12.92
C THR A 199 12.08 25.36 13.41
N ASN A 200 11.81 25.04 14.69
CA ASN A 200 12.00 23.71 15.29
C ASN A 200 10.87 22.74 14.90
N THR A 201 10.73 22.45 13.61
CA THR A 201 9.63 21.61 13.12
C THR A 201 9.73 20.14 13.53
N MET A 202 10.90 19.69 13.99
CA MET A 202 11.16 18.33 14.48
C MET A 202 10.89 18.16 15.99
N GLY A 203 10.87 19.28 16.73
CA GLY A 203 10.74 19.28 18.19
C GLY A 203 12.01 18.81 18.88
N LEU A 204 13.17 19.17 18.35
CA LEU A 204 14.47 18.84 18.95
C LEU A 204 14.60 19.51 20.33
N ASP A 205 15.14 18.76 21.29
CA ASP A 205 15.44 19.27 22.62
C ASP A 205 16.84 19.90 22.63
N MET A 206 16.89 21.22 22.81
CA MET A 206 18.14 21.98 22.74
C MET A 206 19.01 21.76 23.98
N GLU A 207 18.44 21.21 25.06
CA GLU A 207 19.19 20.86 26.27
C GLU A 207 19.99 19.56 26.08
N ASP A 208 19.66 18.74 25.08
CA ASP A 208 20.40 17.53 24.75
C ASP A 208 21.63 17.84 23.88
N PRO A 209 22.86 17.55 24.34
CA PRO A 209 24.07 17.75 23.54
C PRO A 209 24.09 16.99 22.22
N ASN A 210 23.47 15.80 22.15
CA ASN A 210 23.42 15.00 20.92
C ASN A 210 22.50 15.61 19.85
N ALA A 211 21.68 16.59 20.22
CA ALA A 211 20.90 17.31 19.22
C ALA A 211 21.77 18.33 18.48
N HIS A 212 22.86 18.82 19.07
CA HIS A 212 23.56 20.02 18.59
C HIS A 212 24.24 19.84 17.24
N ASP A 213 24.53 18.62 16.81
CA ASP A 213 25.11 18.26 15.52
C ASP A 213 24.12 17.56 14.57
N ASP A 214 22.85 17.41 14.96
CA ASP A 214 21.80 16.86 14.10
C ASP A 214 21.63 17.68 12.80
N ILE A 215 21.51 16.97 11.69
CA ILE A 215 21.31 17.55 10.36
C ILE A 215 19.87 17.27 9.92
N VAL A 216 19.09 18.33 9.69
CA VAL A 216 17.69 18.23 9.25
C VAL A 216 17.59 18.65 7.78
N ILE A 217 17.09 17.74 6.95
CA ILE A 217 16.96 17.93 5.50
C ILE A 217 15.49 17.90 5.10
N LEU A 218 15.11 18.85 4.25
CA LEU A 218 13.77 18.99 3.71
C LEU A 218 13.73 18.52 2.26
N GLY A 219 12.80 17.61 1.94
CA GLY A 219 12.47 17.26 0.55
C GLY A 219 13.31 16.15 -0.09
N GLU A 220 14.39 15.71 0.53
CA GLU A 220 15.21 14.57 0.08
C GLU A 220 15.79 13.79 1.25
N MET A 221 16.09 12.50 1.02
CA MET A 221 16.78 11.61 1.94
C MET A 221 17.85 10.83 1.18
N HIS A 222 19.11 10.99 1.57
CA HIS A 222 20.26 10.28 1.02
C HIS A 222 20.60 9.05 1.85
N LEU A 223 20.97 7.96 1.18
CA LEU A 223 21.34 6.68 1.78
C LEU A 223 22.55 6.06 1.04
N PRO A 224 23.53 5.49 1.77
CA PRO A 224 24.62 4.74 1.15
C PRO A 224 24.17 3.35 0.70
N VAL A 225 24.57 2.93 -0.51
CA VAL A 225 24.35 1.58 -1.03
C VAL A 225 25.17 0.54 -0.25
N ASN A 226 24.63 -0.67 -0.08
CA ASN A 226 25.25 -1.81 0.60
C ASN A 226 25.57 -1.61 2.09
N ARG A 227 25.01 -0.58 2.73
CA ARG A 227 25.09 -0.36 4.18
C ARG A 227 23.70 -0.47 4.80
N GLU A 228 23.59 -1.15 5.94
CA GLU A 228 22.31 -1.29 6.63
C GLU A 228 21.84 0.08 7.16
N VAL A 229 20.57 0.39 6.94
CA VAL A 229 19.92 1.62 7.40
C VAL A 229 18.75 1.27 8.31
N ARG A 230 18.67 1.93 9.45
CA ARG A 230 17.51 1.94 10.34
C ARG A 230 16.76 3.25 10.17
N LEU A 231 15.65 3.19 9.44
CA LEU A 231 14.72 4.30 9.37
C LEU A 231 13.86 4.31 10.62
N GLN A 232 13.94 5.39 11.40
CA GLN A 232 13.02 5.67 12.50
C GLN A 232 11.92 6.59 12.01
N PHE A 233 10.66 6.20 12.20
CA PHE A 233 9.52 6.96 11.71
C PHE A 233 8.75 7.59 12.87
N ARG A 234 8.43 8.87 12.72
CA ARG A 234 7.51 9.60 13.61
C ARG A 234 6.46 10.34 12.80
N SER A 235 5.40 10.75 13.49
CA SER A 235 4.43 11.69 12.94
C SER A 235 4.23 12.87 13.87
N GLN A 236 4.16 14.07 13.29
CA GLN A 236 3.86 15.31 13.99
C GLN A 236 2.36 15.48 14.25
N ASP A 237 1.49 14.97 13.37
CA ASP A 237 0.07 15.31 13.36
C ASP A 237 -0.86 14.09 13.33
N VAL A 238 -1.04 13.46 12.17
CA VAL A 238 -1.96 12.34 11.93
C VAL A 238 -1.20 11.08 11.57
N ILE A 239 -1.87 9.93 11.44
CA ILE A 239 -1.19 8.71 11.00
C ILE A 239 -0.81 8.86 9.51
N HIS A 240 0.46 8.67 9.22
CA HIS A 240 0.98 8.49 7.85
C HIS A 240 1.49 7.05 7.70
N SER A 241 1.90 6.68 6.49
CA SER A 241 2.66 5.45 6.29
C SER A 241 3.74 5.71 5.26
N ALA A 242 4.99 5.64 5.71
CA ALA A 242 6.16 5.73 4.86
C ALA A 242 6.23 4.46 4.01
N TYR A 243 6.07 4.60 2.69
CA TYR A 243 6.18 3.51 1.75
C TYR A 243 7.27 3.78 0.73
N LEU A 244 8.27 2.91 0.67
CA LEU A 244 9.32 2.93 -0.32
C LEU A 244 9.18 1.70 -1.24
N PRO A 245 8.52 1.82 -2.41
CA PRO A 245 8.12 0.68 -3.23
C PRO A 245 9.28 -0.23 -3.66
N HIS A 246 10.38 0.37 -4.13
CA HIS A 246 11.54 -0.36 -4.65
C HIS A 246 12.31 -1.13 -3.57
N PHE A 247 12.21 -0.69 -2.32
CA PHE A 247 12.90 -1.35 -1.20
C PHE A 247 12.01 -2.36 -0.46
N ARG A 248 10.74 -2.50 -0.85
CA ARG A 248 9.74 -3.31 -0.11
C ARG A 248 9.67 -2.93 1.37
N VAL A 249 9.76 -1.63 1.64
CA VAL A 249 9.70 -1.06 2.98
C VAL A 249 8.38 -0.32 3.13
N GLN A 250 7.60 -0.70 4.14
CA GLN A 250 6.44 0.07 4.55
C GLN A 250 6.34 0.07 6.08
N MET A 251 6.16 1.25 6.66
CA MET A 251 5.92 1.39 8.10
C MET A 251 4.93 2.52 8.38
N ASN A 252 4.13 2.40 9.44
CA ASN A 252 3.19 3.45 9.85
C ASN A 252 3.91 4.48 10.71
N CYS A 253 3.72 5.75 10.39
CA CYS A 253 4.19 6.88 11.20
C CYS A 253 3.05 7.27 12.12
N VAL A 254 3.16 6.95 13.42
CA VAL A 254 2.07 7.10 14.38
C VAL A 254 2.38 8.24 15.35
N PRO A 255 1.48 9.22 15.53
CA PRO A 255 1.69 10.27 16.52
C PRO A 255 1.89 9.69 17.92
N GLY A 256 2.96 10.12 18.60
CA GLY A 256 3.30 9.67 19.95
C GLY A 256 3.99 8.30 20.06
N MET A 257 4.30 7.63 18.93
CA MET A 257 5.02 6.36 18.92
C MET A 257 6.06 6.34 17.79
N ALA A 258 7.32 6.11 18.15
CA ALA A 258 8.35 5.83 17.17
C ALA A 258 8.19 4.39 16.66
N THR A 259 8.25 4.21 15.35
CA THR A 259 8.35 2.90 14.70
C THR A 259 9.65 2.86 13.90
N SER A 260 10.11 1.68 13.52
CA SER A 260 11.34 1.57 12.75
C SER A 260 11.29 0.44 11.75
N PHE A 261 12.08 0.58 10.68
CA PHE A 261 12.32 -0.50 9.73
C PHE A 261 13.80 -0.52 9.35
N ARG A 262 14.42 -1.70 9.39
CA ARG A 262 15.82 -1.91 9.01
C ARG A 262 15.86 -2.54 7.61
N PHE A 263 16.72 -2.02 6.74
CA PHE A 263 16.96 -2.63 5.43
C PHE A 263 18.30 -2.17 4.86
N THR A 264 18.79 -2.92 3.88
CA THR A 264 20.02 -2.60 3.14
C THR A 264 19.67 -2.34 1.68
N PRO A 265 19.86 -1.11 1.16
CA PRO A 265 19.72 -0.83 -0.27
C PRO A 265 20.85 -1.50 -1.06
N THR A 266 20.53 -2.08 -2.21
CA THR A 266 21.47 -2.88 -3.03
C THR A 266 21.79 -2.27 -4.39
N LYS A 267 21.06 -1.23 -4.79
CA LYS A 267 21.23 -0.53 -6.07
C LYS A 267 21.18 0.97 -5.87
N THR A 268 22.14 1.69 -6.42
CA THR A 268 22.15 3.15 -6.42
C THR A 268 21.00 3.72 -7.27
N SER A 269 20.70 5.01 -7.10
CA SER A 269 19.76 5.72 -7.97
C SER A 269 20.23 5.70 -9.43
N GLN A 270 21.56 5.74 -9.66
CA GLN A 270 22.14 5.67 -10.99
C GLN A 270 22.00 4.27 -11.61
N ASP A 271 22.29 3.21 -10.84
CA ASP A 271 22.12 1.82 -11.31
C ASP A 271 20.69 1.56 -11.79
N MET A 272 19.69 2.08 -11.07
CA MET A 272 18.29 1.92 -11.45
C MET A 272 17.88 2.72 -12.69
N LYS A 273 18.42 3.94 -12.87
CA LYS A 273 18.21 4.71 -14.11
C LYS A 273 18.70 3.92 -15.32
N GLU A 274 19.89 3.31 -15.19
CA GLU A 274 20.49 2.51 -16.25
C GLU A 274 19.72 1.20 -16.49
N GLU A 275 19.34 0.47 -15.43
CA GLU A 275 18.58 -0.78 -15.51
C GLU A 275 17.21 -0.59 -16.16
N LEU A 276 16.52 0.51 -15.82
CA LEU A 276 15.20 0.83 -16.38
C LEU A 276 15.27 1.55 -17.72
N GLY A 277 16.43 2.10 -18.10
CA GLY A 277 16.57 3.00 -19.24
C GLY A 277 15.75 4.29 -19.08
N ASP A 278 15.56 4.76 -17.85
CA ASP A 278 14.78 5.96 -17.52
C ASP A 278 15.61 6.95 -16.70
N GLU A 279 16.16 7.96 -17.38
CA GLU A 279 16.96 9.04 -16.76
C GLU A 279 16.20 9.87 -15.71
N LYS A 280 14.85 9.84 -15.76
CA LYS A 280 13.98 10.55 -14.83
C LYS A 280 13.57 9.70 -13.64
N PHE A 281 14.10 8.49 -13.54
CA PHE A 281 13.86 7.62 -12.40
C PHE A 281 14.32 8.30 -11.10
N GLU A 282 13.43 8.24 -10.12
CA GLU A 282 13.66 8.71 -8.75
C GLU A 282 13.15 7.62 -7.81
N TYR A 283 13.96 7.22 -6.82
CA TYR A 283 13.38 6.53 -5.68
C TYR A 283 12.56 7.53 -4.89
N LEU A 284 11.37 7.13 -4.48
CA LEU A 284 10.46 7.98 -3.73
C LEU A 284 10.02 7.27 -2.46
N ILE A 285 9.92 8.06 -1.39
CA ILE A 285 9.04 7.72 -0.27
C ILE A 285 7.66 8.34 -0.55
N LEU A 286 6.62 7.52 -0.43
CA LEU A 286 5.23 7.88 -0.66
C LEU A 286 4.46 7.76 0.66
N CYS A 287 3.40 8.55 0.81
CA CYS A 287 2.42 8.31 1.87
C CYS A 287 1.42 7.23 1.45
N ASN A 288 1.34 6.14 2.21
CA ASN A 288 0.43 5.00 1.98
C ASN A 288 -0.64 4.85 3.09
N LYS A 289 -0.97 5.95 3.77
CA LYS A 289 -2.10 6.05 4.71
C LYS A 289 -2.79 7.38 4.51
N ILE A 290 -4.11 7.37 4.26
CA ILE A 290 -4.88 8.60 4.03
C ILE A 290 -4.68 9.54 5.22
N CYS A 291 -4.03 10.66 4.95
CA CYS A 291 -3.64 11.66 5.95
C CYS A 291 -4.27 13.03 5.70
N GLY A 292 -5.25 13.15 4.79
CA GLY A 292 -5.98 14.38 4.52
C GLY A 292 -6.07 14.73 3.02
N SER A 293 -6.45 15.98 2.71
CA SER A 293 -6.84 16.41 1.36
C SER A 293 -5.70 16.38 0.33
N ALA A 294 -4.46 16.66 0.73
CA ALA A 294 -3.30 16.60 -0.16
C ALA A 294 -2.44 15.34 0.08
N HIS A 295 -3.06 14.25 0.57
CA HIS A 295 -2.39 12.96 0.76
C HIS A 295 -1.61 12.49 -0.49
N TYR A 296 -2.20 12.66 -1.68
CA TYR A 296 -1.62 12.24 -2.95
C TYR A 296 -0.37 13.02 -3.38
N THR A 297 -0.09 14.19 -2.79
CA THR A 297 1.11 14.99 -3.11
C THR A 297 2.27 14.71 -2.17
N MET A 298 2.06 13.92 -1.11
CA MET A 298 3.03 13.69 -0.05
C MET A 298 4.09 12.67 -0.47
N LYS A 299 5.13 13.16 -1.13
CA LYS A 299 6.31 12.39 -1.55
C LYS A 299 7.62 13.11 -1.22
N MET A 300 8.70 12.36 -1.11
CA MET A 300 10.06 12.90 -0.95
C MET A 300 11.05 12.05 -1.76
N LEU A 301 12.09 12.70 -2.29
CA LEU A 301 13.13 12.03 -3.06
C LEU A 301 13.99 11.16 -2.14
N VAL A 302 14.38 9.98 -2.61
CA VAL A 302 15.39 9.15 -1.97
C VAL A 302 16.56 9.01 -2.94
N VAL A 303 17.76 9.39 -2.49
CA VAL A 303 18.99 9.26 -3.26
C VAL A 303 19.79 8.13 -2.67
N VAL A 304 20.06 7.09 -3.45
CA VAL A 304 20.97 6.02 -3.04
C VAL A 304 22.25 6.16 -3.84
N GLU A 305 23.38 6.25 -3.14
CA GLU A 305 24.67 6.56 -3.74
C GLU A 305 25.82 5.76 -3.11
N SER A 306 27.05 5.98 -3.58
CA SER A 306 28.23 5.35 -2.99
C SER A 306 28.47 5.89 -1.57
N GLU A 307 29.16 5.12 -0.72
CA GLU A 307 29.50 5.61 0.62
C GLU A 307 30.40 6.87 0.57
N GLU A 308 31.26 7.00 -0.45
CA GLU A 308 32.07 8.19 -0.66
C GLU A 308 31.21 9.42 -0.98
N ASP A 309 30.27 9.28 -1.93
CA ASP A 309 29.39 10.39 -2.33
C ASP A 309 28.43 10.78 -1.21
N TYR A 310 27.89 9.80 -0.48
CA TYR A 310 27.05 10.02 0.70
C TYR A 310 27.79 10.83 1.77
N ASN A 311 29.01 10.42 2.14
CA ASN A 311 29.81 11.13 3.14
C ASN A 311 30.20 12.55 2.68
N LYS A 312 30.47 12.71 1.39
CA LYS A 312 30.73 14.03 0.80
C LYS A 312 29.48 14.91 0.88
N TRP A 313 28.32 14.41 0.48
CA TRP A 313 27.05 15.13 0.57
C TRP A 313 26.75 15.52 2.02
N LEU A 314 26.91 14.59 2.97
CA LEU A 314 26.66 14.81 4.38
C LEU A 314 27.56 15.92 4.96
N GLY A 315 28.86 15.92 4.60
CA GLY A 315 29.81 16.95 5.02
C GLY A 315 29.58 18.34 4.41
N GLU A 316 28.79 18.44 3.34
CA GLU A 316 28.36 19.72 2.77
C GLU A 316 27.11 20.29 3.47
N GLN A 317 26.39 19.46 4.26
CA GLN A 317 25.18 19.88 4.95
C GLN A 317 25.49 20.77 6.14
N LYS A 318 24.55 21.66 6.44
CA LYS A 318 24.60 22.47 7.65
C LYS A 318 23.87 21.73 8.75
N VAL A 319 24.54 21.60 9.88
CA VAL A 319 23.90 21.28 11.15
C VAL A 319 22.73 22.21 11.38
N PHE A 320 21.59 21.68 11.83
CA PHE A 320 20.35 22.43 12.00
C PHE A 320 20.56 23.69 12.88
N TYR A 321 21.39 23.55 13.91
CA TYR A 321 21.79 24.58 14.86
C TYR A 321 22.81 25.60 14.37
N ALA A 322 23.52 25.33 13.25
CA ALA A 322 24.49 26.27 12.69
C ALA A 322 23.81 27.45 11.94
N SER A 323 22.48 27.41 11.76
CA SER A 323 21.70 28.49 11.17
C SER A 323 21.29 29.53 12.24
N GLU A 324 21.50 30.83 11.98
CA GLU A 324 21.17 31.90 12.96
C GLU A 324 19.69 31.96 13.35
N GLU A 325 18.80 31.35 12.57
CA GLU A 325 17.35 31.28 12.78
C GLU A 325 16.92 30.25 13.84
N SER A 326 17.82 29.35 14.25
CA SER A 326 17.56 28.33 15.28
C SER A 326 17.78 28.82 16.72
N LYS A 327 18.41 29.99 16.90
CA LYS A 327 18.82 30.54 18.21
C LYS A 327 17.75 31.33 18.98
N VAL A 328 16.53 31.43 18.47
CA VAL A 328 15.49 32.25 19.13
C VAL A 328 14.53 31.36 19.89
N ILE A 329 14.83 31.05 21.16
CA ILE A 329 13.95 31.27 22.34
C ILE A 329 14.82 31.31 23.61
N PRO A 330 14.94 32.45 24.32
CA PRO A 330 15.42 32.48 25.69
C PRO A 330 14.36 31.88 26.64
N VAL A 331 14.77 30.93 27.48
CA VAL A 331 13.96 30.14 28.42
C VAL A 331 13.25 30.98 29.52
N GLU A 332 13.48 32.30 29.57
CA GLU A 332 12.97 33.16 30.66
C GLU A 332 11.45 33.44 30.63
N THR A 333 10.73 33.15 29.54
CA THR A 333 9.31 33.53 29.42
C THR A 333 8.31 32.51 29.98
N LEU A 334 8.73 31.32 30.39
CA LEU A 334 7.82 30.30 30.95
C LEU A 334 7.58 30.43 32.46
N ALA A 335 8.43 31.16 33.19
CA ALA A 335 8.30 31.31 34.64
C ALA A 335 7.28 32.38 35.07
N GLU A 336 6.92 33.33 34.19
CA GLU A 336 6.09 34.49 34.55
C GLU A 336 4.57 34.28 34.31
N VAL A 337 4.20 33.19 33.64
CA VAL A 337 2.79 32.86 33.32
C VAL A 337 2.13 31.98 34.39
N GLU A 338 2.92 31.28 35.21
CA GLU A 338 2.38 30.42 36.28
C GLU A 338 1.92 31.19 37.54
N GLU A 339 2.43 32.40 37.80
CA GLU A 339 2.05 33.17 39.00
C GLU A 339 0.83 34.09 38.82
N THR A 340 0.43 34.44 37.59
CA THR A 340 -0.65 35.42 37.35
C THR A 340 -2.04 34.81 37.17
N SER A 341 -2.18 33.47 37.11
CA SER A 341 -3.46 32.81 36.82
C SER A 341 -4.18 32.19 38.03
N ILE A 342 -3.68 32.38 39.25
CA ILE A 342 -4.23 31.73 40.47
C ILE A 342 -4.97 32.70 41.42
N GLU A 343 -4.86 34.03 41.26
CA GLU A 343 -5.46 34.98 42.23
C GLU A 343 -6.79 35.66 41.80
N GLU A 344 -7.25 35.53 40.56
CA GLU A 344 -8.50 36.16 40.11
C GLU A 344 -9.44 35.15 39.45
N GLU A 345 -10.23 34.43 40.25
CA GLU A 345 -11.66 34.15 40.00
C GLU A 345 -12.19 33.17 41.05
N GLY A 346 -12.37 33.69 42.26
CA GLY A 346 -13.40 33.19 43.16
C GLY A 346 -14.69 33.99 42.96
N THR A 347 -15.81 33.26 42.83
CA THR A 347 -17.21 33.64 43.12
C THR A 347 -18.21 33.87 41.95
N SER A 348 -19.43 33.37 42.21
CA SER A 348 -20.73 33.43 41.47
C SER A 348 -20.91 32.41 40.33
N GLU A 349 -21.69 31.33 40.54
CA GLU A 349 -23.16 31.21 40.26
C GLU A 349 -23.42 31.29 38.74
N GLU A 350 -24.06 30.34 38.05
CA GLU A 350 -25.33 29.69 38.32
C GLU A 350 -25.52 28.49 37.36
N SER A 351 -26.35 27.54 37.76
CA SER A 351 -26.70 26.30 37.05
C SER A 351 -27.61 26.53 35.85
N GLU A 352 -27.36 25.86 34.72
CA GLU A 352 -28.42 25.47 33.78
C GLU A 352 -28.06 24.20 32.99
N GLU A 353 -28.94 23.21 33.07
CA GLU A 353 -28.93 21.93 32.34
C GLU A 353 -29.03 22.15 30.82
N VAL A 354 -28.27 21.40 30.02
CA VAL A 354 -28.70 21.06 28.66
C VAL A 354 -28.46 19.59 28.34
N GLU A 355 -29.55 19.03 27.87
CA GLU A 355 -29.93 17.65 27.65
C GLU A 355 -29.18 16.97 26.49
N ASN A 356 -28.92 15.69 26.72
CA ASN A 356 -28.20 14.77 25.86
C ASN A 356 -29.12 14.29 24.72
N THR A 357 -28.80 14.54 23.45
CA THR A 357 -29.53 13.92 22.32
C THR A 357 -28.58 13.21 21.37
N LYS A 358 -28.71 11.88 21.35
CA LYS A 358 -28.19 10.96 20.33
C LYS A 358 -28.79 11.26 18.96
N ILE A 359 -27.95 11.23 17.91
CA ILE A 359 -28.18 10.47 16.67
C ILE A 359 -26.86 9.84 16.27
#